data_AF-A0A2E4XRW1-F1
#
_entry.id   AF-A0A2E4XRW1-F1
#
_cell.length_a   1.000
_cell.length_b   1.000
_cell.length_c   1.000
_cell.angle_alpha   90.00
_cell.angle_beta   90.00
_cell.angle_gamma   90.00
#
_symmetry.space_group_name_H-M   'P 1'
#
loop_
_entity.id
_entity.type
_entity.pdbx_description
1 polymer ?
#
loop_
_entity_poly.entity_id
_entity_poly.type
_entity_poly.pdbx_seq_one_letter_code
_entity_poly.pdbx_strand_id
1 'polypeptide(L)'
;MKARGERIDFYELQKTVAGIMNEINDARLKQNAKRIAFLAGRVIEDISMNRFGGRVDEDAARIVQISEDIFDRLPEGELFHILELCGSVSKLTKNIIHNQADIGPKELTLLKSVSDAVVFCFNNDEQSVQFAHQVKGMVTKVIGEPA
;
A
#
# COMPACT_ATOMS: atom_id res chain seq x y z
N MET A 1 1.73 5.06 55.53
CA MET A 1 1.93 4.11 54.41
C MET A 1 3.14 4.56 53.62
N LYS A 2 4.29 3.86 53.72
CA LYS A 2 5.45 4.14 52.88
C LYS A 2 5.19 3.48 51.53
N ALA A 3 5.09 4.27 50.46
CA ALA A 3 5.10 3.73 49.11
C ALA A 3 6.41 2.95 48.93
N ARG A 4 6.32 1.64 48.69
CA ARG A 4 7.46 0.84 48.22
C ARG A 4 7.81 1.39 46.85
N GLY A 5 8.90 2.14 46.76
CA GLY A 5 9.46 2.56 45.48
C GLY A 5 10.02 1.33 44.77
N GLU A 6 9.18 0.65 44.00
CA GLU A 6 9.67 -0.34 43.03
C GLU A 6 10.57 0.41 42.05
N ARG A 7 11.81 -0.07 41.90
CA ARG A 7 12.71 0.44 40.87
C ARG A 7 12.09 0.10 39.52
N ILE A 8 11.53 1.09 38.85
CA ILE A 8 11.10 0.95 37.46
C ILE A 8 12.34 0.63 36.64
N ASP A 9 12.34 -0.54 36.03
CA ASP A 9 13.34 -0.89 35.03
C ASP A 9 12.99 -0.15 33.73
N PHE A 10 13.61 1.02 33.57
CA PHE A 10 13.41 1.86 32.39
C PHE A 10 13.81 1.15 31.09
N TYR A 11 14.70 0.16 31.14
CA TYR A 11 15.11 -0.61 29.96
C TYR A 11 14.00 -1.57 29.52
N GLU A 12 13.43 -2.35 30.45
CA GLU A 12 12.29 -3.22 30.13
C GLU A 12 11.04 -2.42 29.72
N LEU A 13 10.82 -1.25 30.32
CA LEU A 13 9.76 -0.34 29.88
C LEU A 13 9.98 0.16 28.45
N GLN A 14 11.19 0.61 28.10
CA GLN A 14 11.52 1.05 26.74
C GLN A 14 11.35 -0.07 25.71
N LYS A 15 11.80 -1.28 26.05
CA LYS A 15 11.64 -2.46 25.18
C LYS A 15 10.16 -2.81 24.95
N THR A 16 9.35 -2.74 26.00
CA THR A 16 7.91 -3.00 25.91
C THR A 16 7.21 -1.95 25.03
N VAL A 17 7.55 -0.67 25.23
CA VAL A 17 7.01 0.43 24.41
C VAL A 17 7.42 0.26 22.95
N ALA A 18 8.68 -0.09 22.67
CA ALA A 18 9.15 -0.34 21.30
C ALA A 18 8.40 -1.51 20.63
N GLY A 19 8.15 -2.60 21.36
CA GLY A 19 7.37 -3.73 20.85
C GLY A 19 5.94 -3.33 20.47
N ILE A 20 5.24 -2.60 21.35
CA ILE A 20 3.88 -2.10 21.08
C ILE A 20 3.88 -1.14 19.89
N MET A 21 4.88 -0.28 19.76
CA MET A 21 4.99 0.64 18.63
C MET A 21 5.15 -0.10 17.29
N ASN A 22 5.87 -1.21 17.27
CA ASN A 22 6.00 -2.06 16.07
C ASN A 22 4.67 -2.72 15.71
N GLU A 23 3.94 -3.27 16.69
CA GLU A 23 2.61 -3.86 16.45
C GLU A 23 1.61 -2.83 15.91
N ILE A 24 1.62 -1.61 16.45
CA ILE A 24 0.80 -0.51 15.96
C ILE A 24 1.18 -0.15 14.51
N ASN A 25 2.47 -0.13 14.19
CA ASN A 25 2.94 0.16 12.84
C ASN A 25 2.49 -0.92 11.86
N ASP A 26 2.63 -2.20 12.21
CA ASP A 26 2.18 -3.32 11.39
C ASP A 26 0.68 -3.28 11.12
N ALA A 27 -0.12 -2.99 12.15
CA ALA A 27 -1.56 -2.84 12.01
C ALA A 27 -1.92 -1.68 11.07
N ARG A 28 -1.21 -0.55 11.16
CA ARG A 28 -1.40 0.61 10.28
C ARG A 28 -1.02 0.31 8.84
N LEU A 29 0.10 -0.38 8.62
CA LEU A 29 0.55 -0.79 7.29
C LEU A 29 -0.49 -1.71 6.62
N LYS A 30 -0.98 -2.73 7.35
CA LYS A 30 -2.07 -3.61 6.89
C LYS A 30 -3.35 -2.85 6.57
N GLN A 31 -3.71 -1.86 7.40
CA GLN A 31 -4.89 -1.01 7.16
C GLN A 31 -4.71 -0.14 5.91
N ASN A 32 -3.53 0.44 5.73
CA ASN A 32 -3.20 1.27 4.56
C ASN A 32 -3.28 0.46 3.27
N ALA A 33 -2.76 -0.77 3.26
CA ALA A 33 -2.87 -1.68 2.12
C ALA A 33 -4.33 -1.96 1.73
N LYS A 34 -5.18 -2.29 2.72
CA LYS A 34 -6.62 -2.49 2.48
C LYS A 34 -7.30 -1.24 1.94
N ARG A 35 -6.87 -0.07 2.43
CA ARG A 35 -7.41 1.22 1.98
C ARG A 35 -7.02 1.53 0.53
N ILE A 36 -5.80 1.20 0.11
CA ILE A 36 -5.38 1.27 -1.30
C ILE A 36 -6.30 0.40 -2.16
N ALA A 37 -6.50 -0.87 -1.82
CA ALA A 37 -7.35 -1.77 -2.59
C ALA A 37 -8.81 -1.31 -2.67
N PHE A 38 -9.35 -0.77 -1.57
CA PHE A 38 -10.69 -0.20 -1.55
C PHE A 38 -10.82 1.02 -2.48
N LEU A 39 -9.90 1.97 -2.39
CA LEU A 39 -9.92 3.18 -3.23
C LEU A 39 -9.70 2.83 -4.70
N ALA A 40 -8.79 1.91 -5.00
CA ALA A 40 -8.56 1.41 -6.35
C ALA A 40 -9.83 0.76 -6.94
N GLY A 41 -10.53 -0.05 -6.15
CA GLY A 41 -11.82 -0.62 -6.55
C GLY A 41 -12.85 0.45 -6.91
N ARG A 42 -12.92 1.53 -6.12
CA ARG A 42 -13.85 2.64 -6.35
C ARG A 42 -13.50 3.45 -7.60
N VAL A 43 -12.21 3.74 -7.82
CA VAL A 43 -11.70 4.37 -9.05
C VAL A 43 -12.05 3.52 -10.27
N ILE A 44 -11.84 2.20 -10.21
CA ILE A 44 -12.17 1.28 -11.31
C ILE A 44 -13.67 1.29 -11.59
N GLU A 45 -14.50 1.21 -10.54
CA GLU A 45 -15.96 1.24 -10.69
C GLU A 45 -16.42 2.53 -11.37
N ASP A 46 -15.98 3.68 -10.88
CA ASP A 46 -16.38 4.97 -11.43
C ASP A 46 -15.94 5.15 -12.89
N ILE A 47 -14.71 4.79 -13.23
CA ILE A 47 -14.23 4.84 -14.63
C ILE A 47 -15.00 3.87 -15.52
N SER A 48 -15.29 2.65 -15.06
CA SER A 48 -16.06 1.66 -15.82
C SER A 48 -17.49 2.11 -16.14
N MET A 49 -18.04 2.99 -15.30
CA MET A 49 -19.36 3.61 -15.48
C MET A 49 -19.29 4.97 -16.20
N ASN A 50 -18.13 5.32 -16.79
CA ASN A 50 -17.85 6.64 -17.39
C ASN A 50 -18.12 7.82 -16.44
N ARG A 51 -17.96 7.61 -15.12
CA ARG A 51 -18.06 8.65 -14.10
C ARG A 51 -16.69 9.22 -13.83
N PHE A 52 -16.34 10.24 -14.59
CA PHE A 52 -15.13 11.03 -14.37
C PHE A 52 -15.47 12.26 -13.50
N GLY A 53 -14.54 12.69 -12.65
CA GLY A 53 -14.72 13.90 -11.84
C GLY A 53 -13.99 13.86 -10.50
N GLY A 54 -14.22 14.89 -9.68
CA GLY A 54 -13.40 15.17 -8.49
C GLY A 54 -13.25 14.03 -7.51
N ARG A 55 -14.23 13.14 -7.36
CA ARG A 55 -14.11 11.95 -6.50
C ARG A 55 -13.01 10.99 -6.98
N VAL A 56 -12.94 10.75 -8.29
CA VAL A 56 -11.94 9.85 -8.89
C VAL A 56 -10.54 10.42 -8.66
N ASP A 57 -10.40 11.74 -8.83
CA ASP A 57 -9.14 12.45 -8.59
C ASP A 57 -8.74 12.45 -7.10
N GLU A 58 -9.70 12.67 -6.19
CA GLU A 58 -9.50 12.60 -4.74
C GLU A 58 -9.06 11.20 -4.29
N ASP A 59 -9.72 10.15 -4.81
CA ASP A 59 -9.36 8.78 -4.49
C ASP A 59 -7.99 8.40 -5.02
N ALA A 60 -7.68 8.81 -6.24
CA ALA A 60 -6.38 8.60 -6.83
C ALA A 60 -5.27 9.33 -6.06
N ALA A 61 -5.48 10.60 -5.70
CA ALA A 61 -4.56 11.34 -4.85
C ALA A 61 -4.36 10.65 -3.50
N ARG A 62 -5.44 10.11 -2.92
CA ARG A 62 -5.37 9.40 -1.65
C ARG A 62 -4.62 8.07 -1.75
N ILE A 63 -4.74 7.34 -2.86
CA ILE A 63 -3.95 6.12 -3.13
C ILE A 63 -2.46 6.44 -3.15
N VAL A 64 -2.07 7.52 -3.84
CA VAL A 64 -0.68 7.97 -3.93
C VAL A 64 -0.16 8.34 -2.53
N GLN A 65 -0.91 9.14 -1.78
CA GLN A 65 -0.53 9.53 -0.41
C GLN A 65 -0.36 8.32 0.51
N ILE A 66 -1.27 7.35 0.47
CA ILE A 66 -1.18 6.16 1.34
C ILE A 66 0.03 5.29 0.94
N SER A 67 0.38 5.26 -0.35
CA SER A 67 1.56 4.54 -0.85
C SER A 67 2.86 5.19 -0.34
N GLU A 68 2.92 6.52 -0.30
CA GLU A 68 4.02 7.27 0.33
C GLU A 68 4.07 7.04 1.85
N ASP A 69 2.91 7.05 2.54
CA ASP A 69 2.83 6.73 3.97
C ASP A 69 3.34 5.31 4.29
N ILE A 70 3.15 4.34 3.38
CA ILE A 70 3.70 2.98 3.53
C ILE A 70 5.23 3.01 3.36
N PHE A 71 5.73 3.76 2.39
CA PHE A 71 7.16 3.91 2.13
C PHE A 71 7.90 4.46 3.36
N ASP A 72 7.37 5.52 3.97
CA ASP A 72 7.99 6.17 5.14
C ASP A 72 7.94 5.34 6.43
N ARG A 73 7.08 4.33 6.48
CA ARG A 73 6.83 3.50 7.67
C ARG A 73 7.47 2.12 7.63
N LEU A 74 7.94 1.70 6.46
CA LEU A 74 8.60 0.41 6.30
C LEU A 74 10.04 0.51 6.82
N PRO A 75 10.50 -0.45 7.66
CA PRO A 75 11.89 -0.48 8.10
C PRO A 75 12.84 -0.68 6.91
N GLU A 76 14.01 -0.03 6.95
CA GLU A 76 15.05 -0.23 5.93
C GLU A 76 15.44 -1.71 5.85
N GLY A 77 15.47 -2.27 4.64
CA GLY A 77 15.94 -3.63 4.36
C GLY A 77 14.87 -4.73 4.43
N GLU A 78 13.67 -4.44 4.91
CA GLU A 78 12.55 -5.39 4.89
C GLU A 78 11.51 -5.00 3.84
N LEU A 79 11.00 -5.99 3.09
CA LEU A 79 9.81 -5.84 2.24
C LEU A 79 9.97 -4.91 1.02
N PHE A 80 11.15 -4.90 0.37
CA PHE A 80 11.39 -4.17 -0.88
C PHE A 80 10.30 -4.41 -1.96
N HIS A 81 9.78 -5.64 -2.04
CA HIS A 81 8.70 -5.99 -2.96
C HIS A 81 7.39 -5.22 -2.67
N ILE A 82 7.10 -4.88 -1.41
CA ILE A 82 5.94 -4.05 -1.06
C ILE A 82 6.12 -2.61 -1.54
N LEU A 83 7.33 -2.06 -1.40
CA LEU A 83 7.65 -0.72 -1.90
C LEU A 83 7.50 -0.65 -3.42
N GLU A 84 7.99 -1.67 -4.14
CA GLU A 84 7.81 -1.77 -5.60
C GLU A 84 6.33 -1.82 -6.00
N LEU A 85 5.49 -2.56 -5.26
CA LEU A 85 4.05 -2.63 -5.51
C LEU A 85 3.37 -1.29 -5.21
N CYS A 86 3.72 -0.60 -4.12
CA CYS A 86 3.17 0.71 -3.80
C CYS A 86 3.54 1.77 -4.84
N GLY A 87 4.79 1.75 -5.33
CA GLY A 87 5.24 2.56 -6.46
C GLY A 87 4.46 2.24 -7.74
N SER A 88 4.24 0.95 -8.02
CA SER A 88 3.47 0.48 -9.18
C SER A 88 2.01 0.94 -9.14
N VAL A 89 1.33 0.79 -7.99
CA VAL A 89 -0.03 1.30 -7.81
C VAL A 89 -0.08 2.81 -8.02
N SER A 90 0.86 3.54 -7.41
CA SER A 90 0.91 5.00 -7.53
C SER A 90 1.10 5.47 -8.97
N LYS A 91 2.04 4.86 -9.70
CA LYS A 91 2.32 5.18 -11.11
C LYS A 91 1.13 4.85 -11.99
N LEU A 92 0.53 3.68 -11.82
CA LEU A 92 -0.63 3.26 -12.60
C LEU A 92 -1.86 4.13 -12.32
N THR A 93 -2.10 4.46 -11.06
CA THR A 93 -3.18 5.37 -10.64
C THR A 93 -2.99 6.75 -11.27
N LYS A 94 -1.78 7.32 -11.21
CA LYS A 94 -1.47 8.60 -11.88
C LYS A 94 -1.69 8.49 -13.39
N ASN A 95 -1.22 7.42 -14.04
CA ASN A 95 -1.38 7.22 -15.48
C ASN A 95 -2.85 7.14 -15.90
N ILE A 96 -3.67 6.44 -15.12
CA ILE A 96 -5.13 6.34 -15.29
C ILE A 96 -5.73 7.75 -15.23
N ILE A 97 -5.48 8.52 -14.17
CA ILE A 97 -6.06 9.86 -14.06
C ILE A 97 -5.63 10.82 -15.18
N HIS A 98 -4.39 10.72 -15.66
CA HIS A 98 -3.92 11.59 -16.74
C HIS A 98 -4.48 11.22 -18.11
N ASN A 99 -4.86 9.95 -18.31
CA ASN A 99 -5.30 9.41 -19.59
C ASN A 99 -6.75 8.91 -19.56
N GLN A 100 -7.62 9.50 -18.73
CA GLN A 100 -9.01 9.06 -18.49
C GLN A 100 -9.80 8.75 -19.78
N ALA A 101 -9.57 9.50 -20.85
CA ALA A 101 -10.26 9.33 -22.14
C ALA A 101 -9.81 8.10 -22.95
N ASP A 102 -8.66 7.50 -22.63
CA ASP A 102 -8.04 6.39 -23.37
C ASP A 102 -7.72 5.18 -22.48
N ILE A 103 -8.32 5.11 -21.28
CA ILE A 103 -8.11 3.97 -20.39
C ILE A 103 -8.84 2.75 -20.91
N GLY A 104 -8.08 1.69 -21.16
CA GLY A 104 -8.62 0.39 -21.51
C GLY A 104 -8.98 -0.47 -20.28
N PRO A 105 -9.76 -1.55 -20.50
CA PRO A 105 -10.04 -2.56 -19.48
C PRO A 105 -8.78 -3.21 -18.89
N LYS A 106 -7.67 -3.21 -19.65
CA LYS A 106 -6.40 -3.80 -19.25
C LYS A 106 -5.75 -3.02 -18.11
N GLU A 107 -5.73 -1.69 -18.19
CA GLU A 107 -5.17 -0.79 -17.18
C GLU A 107 -5.98 -0.89 -15.88
N LEU A 108 -7.31 -0.95 -15.97
CA LEU A 108 -8.19 -1.13 -14.81
C LEU A 108 -8.00 -2.50 -14.15
N THR A 109 -7.90 -3.56 -14.95
CA THR A 109 -7.60 -4.91 -14.45
C THR A 109 -6.25 -4.95 -13.75
N LEU A 110 -5.24 -4.30 -14.32
CA LEU A 110 -3.93 -4.21 -13.71
C LEU A 110 -3.98 -3.42 -12.40
N LEU A 111 -4.70 -2.30 -12.34
CA LEU A 111 -4.84 -1.52 -11.10
C LEU A 111 -5.44 -2.39 -10.00
N LYS A 112 -6.44 -3.21 -10.33
CA LYS A 112 -7.02 -4.17 -9.40
C LYS A 112 -5.95 -5.15 -8.91
N SER A 113 -5.27 -5.84 -9.83
CA SER A 113 -4.26 -6.86 -9.48
C SER A 113 -3.13 -6.31 -8.61
N VAL A 114 -2.60 -5.13 -8.93
CA VAL A 114 -1.52 -4.53 -8.13
C VAL A 114 -2.03 -4.10 -6.76
N SER A 115 -3.21 -3.50 -6.68
CA SER A 115 -3.79 -3.10 -5.39
C SER A 115 -4.08 -4.30 -4.47
N ASP A 116 -4.52 -5.42 -5.02
CA ASP A 116 -4.73 -6.66 -4.27
C ASP A 116 -3.41 -7.29 -3.85
N ALA A 117 -2.37 -7.20 -4.69
CA ALA A 117 -1.02 -7.65 -4.35
C ALA A 117 -0.43 -6.88 -3.17
N VAL A 118 -0.65 -5.56 -3.09
CA VAL A 118 -0.24 -4.78 -1.92
C VAL A 118 -0.86 -5.36 -0.65
N VAL A 119 -2.16 -5.68 -0.65
CA VAL A 119 -2.83 -6.31 0.50
C VAL A 119 -2.24 -7.68 0.81
N PHE A 120 -2.04 -8.51 -0.20
CA PHE A 120 -1.56 -9.87 -0.04
C PHE A 120 -0.16 -9.91 0.57
N CYS A 121 0.74 -9.02 0.15
CA CYS A 121 2.11 -8.97 0.66
C CYS A 121 2.23 -8.67 2.16
N PHE A 122 1.26 -7.99 2.76
CA PHE A 122 1.25 -7.76 4.20
C PHE A 122 0.81 -8.97 5.04
N ASN A 123 0.53 -10.11 4.42
CA ASN A 123 0.32 -11.38 5.13
C ASN A 123 1.63 -12.14 5.42
N ASN A 124 2.78 -11.71 4.86
CA ASN A 124 4.13 -12.24 5.10
C ASN A 124 4.30 -13.76 4.92
N ASP A 125 3.60 -14.38 3.96
CA ASP A 125 3.83 -15.77 3.57
C ASP A 125 4.65 -15.89 2.26
N GLU A 126 5.26 -17.05 2.02
CA GLU A 126 6.11 -17.30 0.85
C GLU A 126 5.33 -17.17 -0.48
N GLN A 127 4.02 -17.46 -0.45
CA GLN A 127 3.13 -17.30 -1.60
C GLN A 127 2.97 -15.81 -1.95
N SER A 128 3.00 -14.93 -0.96
CA SER A 128 2.90 -13.48 -1.10
C SER A 128 4.04 -12.88 -1.89
N VAL A 129 5.27 -13.32 -1.62
CA VAL A 129 6.45 -12.88 -2.36
C VAL A 129 6.39 -13.30 -3.83
N GLN A 130 5.98 -14.55 -4.09
CA GLN A 130 5.84 -15.04 -5.47
C GLN A 130 4.75 -14.29 -6.25
N PHE A 131 3.62 -13.99 -5.61
CA PHE A 131 2.55 -13.21 -6.22
C PHE A 131 3.00 -11.78 -6.56
N ALA A 132 3.74 -11.13 -5.66
CA ALA A 132 4.31 -9.80 -5.90
C ALA A 132 5.16 -9.77 -7.18
N HIS A 133 6.04 -10.76 -7.37
CA HIS A 133 6.89 -10.87 -8.54
C HIS A 133 6.10 -11.09 -9.84
N GLN A 134 5.05 -11.91 -9.81
CA GLN A 134 4.18 -12.13 -10.97
C GLN A 134 3.48 -10.83 -11.38
N VAL A 135 2.91 -10.11 -10.41
CA VAL A 135 2.21 -8.85 -10.64
C VAL A 135 3.16 -7.78 -11.16
N LYS A 136 4.38 -7.68 -10.62
CA LYS A 136 5.44 -6.80 -11.14
C LYS A 136 5.70 -7.03 -12.62
N GLY A 137 5.85 -8.30 -13.03
CA GLY A 137 6.06 -8.65 -14.45
C GLY A 137 4.92 -8.20 -15.38
N MET A 138 3.70 -8.09 -14.86
CA MET A 138 2.56 -7.55 -15.61
C MET A 138 2.62 -6.02 -15.69
N VAL A 139 2.98 -5.34 -14.60
CA VAL A 139 3.07 -3.87 -14.54
C VAL A 139 4.12 -3.34 -15.52
N THR A 140 5.33 -3.89 -15.50
CA THR A 140 6.43 -3.43 -16.38
C THR A 140 6.04 -3.47 -17.87
N LYS A 141 5.23 -4.45 -18.28
CA LYS A 141 4.74 -4.59 -19.66
C LYS A 141 3.71 -3.55 -20.07
N VAL A 142 3.04 -2.91 -19.12
CA VAL A 142 1.94 -1.95 -19.38
C VAL A 142 2.41 -0.51 -19.23
N ILE A 143 3.27 -0.21 -18.25
CA ILE A 143 3.68 1.17 -17.92
C ILE A 143 5.19 1.43 -18.00
N GLY A 144 5.99 0.47 -18.48
CA GLY A 144 7.46 0.54 -18.48
C GLY A 144 8.06 0.35 -17.07
N GLU A 145 9.39 0.20 -16.98
CA GLU A 145 10.08 -0.07 -15.70
C GLU A 145 9.72 0.98 -14.62
N PRO A 146 9.56 0.54 -13.35
CA PRO A 146 9.60 1.46 -12.21
C PRO A 146 11.02 2.04 -12.14
N ALA A 147 11.12 3.37 -12.07
CA ALA A 147 12.37 4.08 -11.86
C ALA A 147 12.84 3.93 -10.40
#